data_AF-A0A349D2C5-F1
#
_entry.id   AF-A0A349D2C5-F1
#
_cell.length_a   1.000
_cell.length_b   1.000
_cell.length_c   1.000
_cell.angle_alpha   90.00
_cell.angle_beta   90.00
_cell.angle_gamma   90.00
#
_symmetry.space_group_name_H-M   'P 1'
#
loop_
_entity.id
_entity.type
_entity.pdbx_description
1 polymer ?
#
loop_
_entity_poly.entity_id
_entity_poly.type
_entity_poly.pdbx_seq_one_letter_code
_entity_poly.pdbx_strand_id
1 'polypeptide(L)'
;MDIVRSIPAYVWMIVSAVFFAWGEYLSKKFGLAPGFGLAIAVLVVDSIGTALWLPAIFERNSLAIMGTAWLLIGMLATVSIGLFVFEESLTHTQFAGIAFAFLALILMNS
;
A
#
# COMPACT_ATOMS: atom_id res chain seq x y z
N MET A 1 -10.94 17.36 16.49
CA MET A 1 -9.79 16.76 15.76
C MET A 1 -8.77 16.13 16.73
N ASP A 2 -9.08 16.07 18.02
CA ASP A 2 -8.16 15.58 19.05
C ASP A 2 -7.96 14.07 18.99
N ILE A 3 -8.98 13.30 18.58
CA ILE A 3 -8.87 11.85 18.33
C ILE A 3 -7.84 11.55 17.24
N VAL A 4 -7.83 12.31 16.15
CA VAL A 4 -6.88 12.12 15.04
C VAL A 4 -5.44 12.31 15.51
N ARG A 5 -5.19 13.32 16.35
CA ARG A 5 -3.87 13.60 16.93
C ARG A 5 -3.49 12.68 18.10
N SER A 6 -4.45 11.97 18.69
CA SER A 6 -4.21 11.05 19.80
C SER A 6 -3.66 9.69 19.35
N ILE A 7 -3.85 9.35 18.08
CA ILE A 7 -3.35 8.11 17.48
C ILE A 7 -2.09 8.46 16.68
N PRO A 8 -0.94 7.79 16.89
CA PRO A 8 0.30 8.12 16.20
C PRO A 8 0.22 7.95 14.68
N ALA A 9 0.94 8.80 13.94
CA ALA A 9 0.88 8.84 12.47
C ALA A 9 1.20 7.50 11.81
N TYR A 10 2.15 6.76 12.40
CA TYR A 10 2.54 5.43 11.92
C TYR A 10 1.43 4.39 12.06
N VAL A 11 0.54 4.52 13.06
CA VAL A 11 -0.62 3.63 13.21
C VAL A 11 -1.60 3.90 12.07
N TRP A 12 -1.94 5.16 11.81
CA TRP A 12 -2.78 5.53 10.67
C TRP A 12 -2.20 5.06 9.34
N MET A 13 -0.90 5.22 9.15
CA MET A 13 -0.16 4.75 7.98
C MET A 13 -0.28 3.24 7.81
N ILE A 14 -0.05 2.46 8.88
CA ILE A 14 -0.15 0.99 8.83
C ILE A 14 -1.56 0.55 8.50
N VAL A 15 -2.58 1.12 9.15
CA VAL A 15 -3.98 0.75 8.88
C VAL A 15 -4.34 1.11 7.44
N SER A 16 -3.95 2.29 6.95
CA SER A 16 -4.10 2.68 5.54
C SER A 16 -3.44 1.66 4.60
N ALA A 17 -2.22 1.22 4.91
CA ALA A 17 -1.49 0.24 4.10
C ALA A 17 -2.16 -1.15 4.09
N VAL A 18 -2.85 -1.55 5.17
CA VAL A 18 -3.64 -2.79 5.19
C VAL A 18 -4.82 -2.70 4.22
N PHE A 19 -5.53 -1.57 4.20
CA PHE A 19 -6.61 -1.36 3.23
C PHE A 19 -6.07 -1.31 1.80
N PHE A 20 -4.93 -0.67 1.57
CA PHE A 20 -4.25 -0.70 0.28
C PHE A 20 -3.92 -2.14 -0.16
N ALA A 21 -3.33 -2.95 0.73
CA ALA A 21 -3.03 -4.36 0.44
C ALA A 21 -4.30 -5.16 0.08
N TRP A 22 -5.41 -4.89 0.77
CA TRP A 22 -6.70 -5.50 0.43
C TRP A 22 -7.21 -5.01 -0.93
N GLY A 23 -7.07 -3.73 -1.23
CA GLY A 23 -7.37 -3.14 -2.54
C GLY A 23 -6.60 -3.84 -3.65
N GLU A 24 -5.28 -4.01 -3.50
CA GLU A 24 -4.41 -4.72 -4.43
C GLU A 24 -4.85 -6.17 -4.69
N TYR A 25 -5.19 -6.89 -3.61
CA TYR A 25 -5.74 -8.25 -3.74
C TYR A 25 -7.04 -8.28 -4.54
N LEU A 26 -7.98 -7.36 -4.28
CA LEU A 26 -9.25 -7.27 -5.00
C LEU A 26 -9.05 -6.84 -6.45
N SER A 27 -8.13 -5.90 -6.70
CA SER A 27 -7.73 -5.45 -8.04
C SER A 27 -7.17 -6.60 -8.85
N LYS A 28 -6.33 -7.44 -8.25
CA LYS A 28 -5.84 -8.65 -8.92
C LYS A 28 -6.96 -9.64 -9.22
N LYS A 29 -7.89 -9.87 -8.28
CA LYS A 29 -9.09 -10.69 -8.53
C LYS A 29 -9.95 -10.14 -9.67
N PHE A 30 -10.14 -8.82 -9.73
CA PHE A 30 -10.84 -8.17 -10.82
C PHE A 30 -10.13 -8.39 -12.16
N GLY A 31 -8.80 -8.31 -12.20
CA GLY A 31 -8.02 -8.59 -13.40
C GLY A 31 -8.14 -10.03 -13.90
N LEU A 32 -8.37 -11.00 -13.01
CA LEU A 32 -8.61 -12.41 -13.37
C LEU A 32 -10.05 -12.68 -13.82
N ALA A 33 -11.02 -12.09 -13.13
CA ALA A 33 -12.44 -12.26 -13.42
C ALA A 33 -13.17 -10.91 -13.23
N PRO A 34 -13.23 -10.07 -14.27
CA PRO A 34 -13.82 -8.74 -14.17
C PRO A 34 -15.30 -8.80 -13.79
N GLY A 35 -15.71 -7.91 -12.89
CA GLY A 35 -17.11 -7.83 -12.46
C GLY A 35 -17.41 -6.51 -11.76
N PHE A 36 -18.62 -5.99 -11.95
CA PHE A 36 -19.04 -4.72 -11.36
C PHE A 36 -18.94 -4.73 -9.84
N GLY A 37 -19.33 -5.82 -9.18
CA GLY A 37 -19.20 -5.96 -7.72
C GLY A 37 -17.75 -5.86 -7.22
N LEU A 38 -16.80 -6.46 -7.95
CA LEU A 38 -15.37 -6.35 -7.62
C LEU A 38 -14.84 -4.94 -7.86
N ALA A 39 -15.25 -4.27 -8.95
CA ALA A 39 -14.89 -2.88 -9.20
C ALA A 39 -15.35 -1.95 -8.07
N ILE A 40 -16.60 -2.10 -7.61
CA ILE A 40 -17.12 -1.34 -6.46
C ILE A 40 -16.35 -1.68 -5.18
N ALA A 41 -16.05 -2.95 -4.93
CA ALA A 41 -15.28 -3.36 -3.75
C ALA A 41 -13.88 -2.73 -3.73
N VAL A 42 -13.16 -2.71 -4.86
CA VAL A 42 -11.87 -2.01 -5.01
C VAL A 42 -12.01 -0.54 -4.67
N LEU A 43 -12.96 0.16 -5.32
CA LEU A 43 -13.17 1.60 -5.09
C LEU A 43 -13.47 1.92 -3.62
N VAL A 44 -14.30 1.12 -2.95
CA VAL A 44 -14.63 1.31 -1.54
C VAL A 44 -13.40 1.11 -0.65
N VAL A 45 -12.68 0.01 -0.83
CA VAL A 45 -11.51 -0.33 -0.01
C VAL A 45 -10.38 0.69 -0.19
N ASP A 46 -10.09 1.10 -1.42
CA ASP A 46 -9.07 2.12 -1.71
C ASP A 46 -9.47 3.50 -1.19
N SER A 47 -10.76 3.85 -1.25
CA SER A 47 -11.27 5.10 -0.68
C SER A 47 -11.10 5.12 0.84
N ILE A 48 -11.37 4.00 1.53
CA ILE A 48 -11.15 3.87 2.97
C ILE A 48 -9.65 3.98 3.28
N GLY A 49 -8.79 3.27 2.55
CA GLY A 49 -7.34 3.34 2.71
C GLY A 49 -6.80 4.76 2.53
N THR A 50 -7.29 5.48 1.52
CA THR A 50 -6.96 6.88 1.26
C THR A 50 -7.45 7.79 2.37
N ALA A 51 -8.68 7.60 2.86
CA ALA A 51 -9.22 8.38 3.97
C ALA A 51 -8.41 8.19 5.26
N LEU A 52 -7.91 6.98 5.51
CA LEU A 52 -7.03 6.66 6.66
C LEU A 52 -5.61 7.20 6.51
N TRP A 53 -5.16 7.48 5.28
CA TRP A 53 -3.88 8.12 5.03
C TRP A 53 -3.87 9.60 5.40
N LEU A 54 -4.99 10.30 5.23
CA LEU A 54 -5.11 11.73 5.50
C LEU A 54 -4.74 12.10 6.96
N PRO A 55 -5.22 11.38 8.00
CA PRO A 55 -4.73 11.51 9.37
C PRO A 55 -3.21 11.42 9.54
N ALA A 56 -2.57 10.44 8.90
CA ALA A 56 -1.12 10.21 9.02
C ALA A 56 -0.31 11.41 8.51
N ILE A 57 -0.73 11.97 7.37
CA ILE A 57 -0.11 13.17 6.80
C ILE A 57 -0.45 14.42 7.62
N PHE A 58 -1.68 14.54 8.09
CA PHE A 58 -2.09 15.68 8.90
C PHE A 58 -1.28 15.82 10.19
N GLU A 59 -0.93 14.71 10.84
CA GLU A 59 -0.13 14.72 12.07
C GLU A 59 1.35 15.00 11.82
N ARG A 60 1.97 14.31 10.85
CA ARG A 60 3.43 14.40 10.63
C ARG A 60 3.86 15.53 9.70
N ASN A 61 2.93 16.02 8.86
CA ASN A 61 3.11 17.06 7.83
C ASN A 61 4.39 16.91 6.99
N SER A 62 4.74 15.66 6.62
CA SER A 62 5.93 15.34 5.85
C SER A 62 5.61 14.25 4.82
N LEU A 63 5.09 14.68 3.67
CA LEU A 63 4.66 13.79 2.60
C LEU A 63 5.81 12.93 2.06
N ALA A 64 7.02 13.50 1.92
CA ALA A 64 8.16 12.76 1.38
C ALA A 64 8.56 11.58 2.27
N ILE A 65 8.83 11.81 3.55
CA ILE A 65 9.26 10.74 4.48
C ILE A 65 8.12 9.74 4.74
N MET A 66 6.94 10.22 5.16
CA MET A 66 5.81 9.34 5.46
C MET A 66 5.36 8.59 4.21
N GLY A 67 5.26 9.27 3.06
CA GLY A 67 4.87 8.66 1.80
C GLY A 67 5.85 7.60 1.34
N THR A 68 7.16 7.83 1.50
CA THR A 68 8.18 6.81 1.19
C THR A 68 8.05 5.59 2.11
N ALA A 69 7.84 5.80 3.42
CA ALA A 69 7.58 4.70 4.35
C ALA A 69 6.31 3.93 4.00
N TRP A 70 5.23 4.62 3.62
CA TRP A 70 3.99 3.99 3.16
C TRP A 70 4.20 3.21 1.87
N LEU A 71 4.94 3.76 0.90
CA LEU A 71 5.30 3.10 -0.36
C LEU A 71 6.13 1.84 -0.13
N LEU A 72 7.05 1.84 0.84
CA LEU A 72 7.79 0.62 1.22
C LEU A 72 6.84 -0.49 1.67
N ILE A 73 5.89 -0.17 2.55
CA ILE A 73 4.91 -1.14 3.04
C ILE A 73 3.98 -1.59 1.90
N GLY A 74 3.48 -0.66 1.10
CA GLY A 74 2.62 -0.95 -0.05
C GLY A 74 3.32 -1.86 -1.06
N MET A 75 4.57 -1.56 -1.41
CA MET A 75 5.37 -2.39 -2.31
C MET A 75 5.61 -3.78 -1.74
N LEU A 76 5.95 -3.90 -0.44
CA LEU A 76 6.05 -5.21 0.23
C LEU A 76 4.74 -6.00 0.12
N ALA A 77 3.61 -5.35 0.37
CA ALA A 77 2.30 -5.98 0.30
C ALA A 77 1.98 -6.45 -1.13
N THR A 78 2.09 -5.57 -2.13
CA THR A 78 1.81 -5.90 -3.54
C THR A 78 2.69 -7.06 -4.02
N VAL A 79 4.00 -7.00 -3.78
CA VAL A 79 4.93 -8.07 -4.19
C VAL A 79 4.61 -9.38 -3.46
N SER A 80 4.32 -9.31 -2.16
CA SER A 80 3.97 -10.51 -1.37
C SER A 80 2.65 -11.13 -1.84
N ILE A 81 1.64 -10.32 -2.16
CA ILE A 81 0.37 -10.79 -2.70
C ILE A 81 0.58 -11.46 -4.05
N GLY A 82 1.31 -10.82 -4.97
CA GLY A 82 1.61 -11.40 -6.28
C GLY A 82 2.34 -12.74 -6.17
N LEU A 83 3.41 -12.80 -5.37
CA LEU A 83 4.26 -13.98 -5.23
C LEU A 83 3.62 -15.11 -4.42
N PHE A 84 3.00 -14.83 -3.27
CA PHE A 84 2.56 -15.86 -2.33
C PHE A 84 1.07 -16.19 -2.44
N VAL A 85 0.23 -15.27 -2.91
CA VAL A 85 -1.22 -15.48 -3.00
C VAL A 85 -1.66 -15.84 -4.41
N PHE A 86 -1.08 -15.18 -5.41
CA PHE A 86 -1.38 -15.43 -6.82
C PHE A 86 -0.30 -16.25 -7.55
N GLU A 87 0.73 -16.67 -6.82
CA GLU A 87 1.80 -17.57 -7.30
C GLU A 87 2.45 -17.07 -8.59
N GLU A 88 2.61 -15.76 -8.73
CA GLU A 88 3.21 -15.16 -9.92
C GLU A 88 4.70 -15.51 -10.00
N SER A 89 5.12 -16.01 -11.17
CA SER A 89 6.53 -16.27 -11.43
C SER A 89 7.24 -14.99 -11.86
N LEU A 90 8.27 -14.58 -11.12
CA LEU A 90 9.15 -13.49 -11.52
C LEU A 90 10.43 -14.01 -12.17
N THR A 91 10.81 -13.36 -13.27
CA THR A 91 12.14 -13.55 -13.87
C THR A 91 13.24 -12.98 -12.98
N HIS A 92 14.47 -13.43 -13.16
CA HIS A 92 15.63 -12.92 -12.42
C HIS A 92 15.80 -11.39 -12.56
N THR A 93 15.51 -10.84 -13.75
CA THR A 93 15.59 -9.39 -13.99
C THR A 93 14.51 -8.62 -13.23
N GLN A 94 13.27 -9.14 -13.17
CA GLN A 94 12.20 -8.52 -12.39
C GLN A 94 12.51 -8.55 -10.89
N PHE A 95 13.06 -9.65 -10.39
CA PHE A 95 13.50 -9.75 -9.01
C PHE A 95 14.60 -8.73 -8.68
N ALA A 96 15.60 -8.57 -9.54
CA ALA A 96 16.62 -7.54 -9.40
C ALA A 96 16.01 -6.12 -9.41
N GLY A 97 15.05 -5.85 -10.30
CA GLY A 97 14.34 -4.58 -10.36
C GLY A 97 13.59 -4.25 -9.06
N ILE A 98 12.87 -5.24 -8.50
CA ILE A 98 12.20 -5.10 -7.21
C ILE A 98 13.21 -4.83 -6.08
N ALA A 99 14.33 -5.55 -6.05
CA ALA A 99 15.38 -5.32 -5.06
C ALA A 99 15.95 -3.89 -5.13
N PHE A 100 16.25 -3.39 -6.34
CA PHE A 100 16.71 -2.01 -6.52
C PHE A 100 15.65 -0.97 -6.12
N ALA A 101 14.38 -1.23 -6.40
CA ALA A 101 13.29 -0.35 -5.98
C ALA A 101 13.18 -0.29 -4.44
N PHE A 102 13.30 -1.42 -3.73
CA PHE A 102 13.36 -1.42 -2.27
C PHE A 102 14.54 -0.63 -1.74
N LEU A 103 15.74 -0.81 -2.31
CA LEU A 103 16.92 -0.05 -1.92
C LEU A 103 16.71 1.47 -2.11
N ALA A 104 16.16 1.88 -3.25
CA ALA A 104 15.87 3.29 -3.52
C ALA A 104 14.89 3.88 -2.49
N LEU A 105 13.80 3.17 -2.20
CA LEU A 105 12.82 3.61 -1.21
C LEU A 105 13.40 3.67 0.21
N ILE A 106 14.25 2.72 0.60
CA ILE A 106 14.94 2.76 1.90
C ILE A 106 15.86 3.99 1.99
N LEU A 107 16.63 4.29 0.94
CA LEU A 107 17.52 5.45 0.88
C LEU A 107 16.76 6.79 0.90
N MET A 108 15.53 6.83 0.37
CA MET A 108 14.69 8.03 0.42
C MET A 108 14.00 8.22 1.78
N ASN A 109 13.93 7.18 2.61
CA ASN A 109 13.26 7.18 3.91
C ASN A 109 14.24 7.36 5.10
N SER A 110 15.53 7.58 4.82
CA SER A 110 16.59 7.81 5.82
C SER A 110 16.86 9.28 6.11
#